data_AF-A0A9P8AHA9-F1
#
_entry.id   AF-A0A9P8AHA9-F1
#
_cell.length_a   1.000
_cell.length_b   1.000
_cell.length_c   1.000
_cell.angle_alpha   90.00
_cell.angle_beta   90.00
_cell.angle_gamma   90.00
#
_symmetry.space_group_name_H-M   'P 1'
#
loop_
_entity.id
_entity.type
_entity.pdbx_description
1 polymer ?
#
loop_
_entity_poly.entity_id
_entity_poly.type
_entity_poly.pdbx_seq_one_letter_code
_entity_poly.pdbx_strand_id
1 'polypeptide(L)'
;MTIRPATHAGTWYTSSSHKLMAQLKTLFEQTLVRPTTGNRVLLGPHAGYTYSGERLAETFAVWDTTKVKRIFLLGPSHHVYFNNKVLVSKYDGYETPMGVLPVDTETVKTLINKVSSLGRHIFKYMSEEVDDDEHLFEMHAPFIYYSSKELPQGIPKIIPILISGMDDKLNLELATALAPYLEAEENHFIISSDFCHWGSRFGYTKYLHKEPKKSDDIIPSELSSLSNVHASYDKYGSSSKSKTMPIHTSIELLDRTGMNVALTGSYIKWKRYIDVTGNTICGQLPIGVILRMLEVGDVDLTFEWIGYSQSNSVTRPSESSVSYASGYITIE
;
A
#
# COMPACT_ATOMS: atom_id res chain seq x y z
N MET A 1 10.93 25.73 10.67
CA MET A 1 10.26 24.43 10.68
C MET A 1 9.06 24.56 9.76
N THR A 2 9.03 23.88 8.62
CA THR A 2 7.87 23.86 7.70
C THR A 2 7.03 22.63 8.00
N ILE A 3 5.71 22.81 8.10
CA ILE A 3 4.76 21.73 8.42
C ILE A 3 3.79 21.57 7.25
N ARG A 4 3.64 20.33 6.76
CA ARG A 4 2.63 19.98 5.75
C ARG A 4 1.25 20.00 6.42
N PRO A 5 0.28 20.79 5.93
CA PRO A 5 -1.06 20.82 6.50
C PRO A 5 -1.80 19.49 6.31
N ALA A 6 -2.77 19.22 7.20
CA ALA A 6 -3.69 18.10 7.10
C ALA A 6 -4.85 18.41 6.12
N THR A 7 -4.56 18.43 4.82
CA THR A 7 -5.46 18.92 3.75
C THR A 7 -6.70 18.04 3.53
N HIS A 8 -6.68 16.78 3.96
CA HIS A 8 -7.76 15.81 3.82
C HIS A 8 -8.56 15.61 5.12
N ALA A 9 -8.18 16.29 6.20
CA ALA A 9 -8.94 16.33 7.45
C ALA A 9 -10.30 17.03 7.24
N GLY A 10 -11.37 16.39 7.71
CA GLY A 10 -12.75 16.84 7.55
C GLY A 10 -13.48 16.19 6.38
N THR A 11 -12.78 15.55 5.44
CA THR A 11 -13.37 14.89 4.27
C THR A 11 -13.06 13.39 4.24
N TRP A 12 -11.79 13.00 4.35
CA TRP A 12 -11.37 11.58 4.34
C TRP A 12 -11.40 10.95 5.73
N TYR A 13 -11.20 11.77 6.75
CA TYR A 13 -11.28 11.43 8.17
C TYR A 13 -11.71 12.68 8.96
N THR A 14 -12.10 12.54 10.22
CA THR A 14 -12.57 13.69 11.02
C THR A 14 -11.43 14.64 11.38
N SER A 15 -11.61 15.95 11.19
CA SER A 15 -10.67 16.99 11.63
C SER A 15 -10.72 17.27 13.14
N SER A 16 -11.71 16.73 13.86
CA SER A 16 -11.78 16.84 15.32
C SER A 16 -10.86 15.83 16.00
N SER A 17 -9.83 16.33 16.69
CA SER A 17 -8.87 15.54 17.48
C SER A 17 -9.55 14.52 18.40
N HIS A 18 -10.55 14.95 19.17
CA HIS A 18 -11.27 14.10 20.12
C HIS A 18 -12.05 12.98 19.41
N LYS A 19 -12.78 13.31 18.33
CA LYS A 19 -13.52 12.31 17.54
C LYS A 19 -12.58 11.33 16.85
N LEU A 20 -11.45 11.81 16.34
CA LEU A 20 -10.45 10.98 15.67
C LEU A 20 -9.84 9.97 16.64
N MET A 21 -9.42 10.43 17.83
CA MET A 21 -8.90 9.54 18.87
C MET A 21 -9.91 8.49 19.29
N ALA A 22 -11.19 8.87 19.47
CA ALA A 22 -12.25 7.92 19.82
C ALA A 22 -12.48 6.89 18.70
N GLN A 23 -12.51 7.33 17.44
CA GLN A 23 -12.65 6.45 16.28
C GLN A 23 -11.49 5.46 16.18
N LEU A 24 -10.23 5.94 16.26
CA LEU A 24 -9.05 5.08 16.22
C LEU A 24 -9.07 4.09 17.39
N LYS A 25 -9.36 4.54 18.62
CA LYS A 25 -9.49 3.64 19.77
C LYS A 25 -10.47 2.50 19.51
N THR A 26 -11.68 2.82 19.02
CA THR A 26 -12.67 1.79 18.69
C THR A 26 -12.18 0.83 17.60
N LEU A 27 -11.56 1.34 16.54
CA LEU A 27 -11.03 0.50 15.47
C LEU A 27 -9.95 -0.47 16.00
N PHE A 28 -9.00 0.01 16.80
CA PHE A 28 -7.98 -0.83 17.43
C PHE A 28 -8.58 -1.86 18.39
N GLU A 29 -9.58 -1.50 19.20
CA GLU A 29 -10.26 -2.42 20.12
C GLU A 29 -11.02 -3.55 19.41
N GLN A 30 -11.47 -3.32 18.16
CA GLN A 30 -12.17 -4.31 17.35
C GLN A 30 -11.22 -5.29 16.64
N THR A 31 -9.93 -4.99 16.56
CA THR A 31 -8.95 -5.89 15.97
C THR A 31 -8.74 -7.13 16.83
N LEU A 32 -8.57 -8.30 16.18
CA LEU A 32 -8.27 -9.56 16.85
C LEU A 32 -6.77 -9.88 16.90
N VAL A 33 -5.96 -9.12 16.17
CA VAL A 33 -4.50 -9.27 16.09
C VAL A 33 -3.80 -8.38 17.11
N ARG A 34 -2.56 -8.73 17.45
CA ARG A 34 -1.76 -8.03 18.47
C ARG A 34 -0.33 -7.83 17.96
N PRO A 35 0.44 -6.92 18.58
CA PRO A 35 1.83 -6.70 18.19
C PRO A 35 2.63 -7.99 18.31
N THR A 36 3.40 -8.30 17.27
CA THR A 36 4.36 -9.41 17.27
C THR A 36 5.75 -8.84 17.04
N THR A 37 6.72 -9.31 17.81
CA THR A 37 8.13 -8.90 17.69
C THR A 37 8.62 -9.08 16.25
N GLY A 38 9.34 -8.09 15.74
CA GLY A 38 9.95 -8.16 14.40
C GLY A 38 9.03 -7.72 13.25
N ASN A 39 7.77 -7.36 13.52
CA ASN A 39 6.86 -6.80 12.51
C ASN A 39 7.27 -5.38 12.12
N ARG A 40 8.20 -5.27 11.16
CA ARG A 40 8.87 -4.03 10.76
C ARG A 40 8.46 -3.49 9.40
N VAL A 41 7.81 -4.28 8.54
CA VAL A 41 7.16 -3.79 7.32
C VAL A 41 5.66 -3.95 7.45
N LEU A 42 4.90 -2.88 7.26
CA LEU A 42 3.45 -2.87 7.32
C LEU A 42 2.89 -2.57 5.93
N LEU A 43 1.78 -3.23 5.58
CA LEU A 43 1.04 -2.98 4.35
C LEU A 43 -0.41 -2.64 4.71
N GLY A 44 -0.90 -1.49 4.27
CA GLY A 44 -2.24 -1.05 4.58
C GLY A 44 -2.83 -0.07 3.56
N PRO A 45 -4.17 0.07 3.55
CA PRO A 45 -4.89 0.91 2.60
C PRO A 45 -4.78 2.41 2.89
N HIS A 46 -5.17 3.22 1.91
CA HIS A 46 -5.24 4.68 2.02
C HIS A 46 -6.56 5.29 1.49
N ALA A 47 -7.65 4.53 1.46
CA ALA A 47 -8.98 5.14 1.35
C ALA A 47 -9.38 5.91 2.64
N GLY A 48 -10.48 6.66 2.58
CA GLY A 48 -11.04 7.33 3.75
C GLY A 48 -11.45 6.37 4.87
N TYR A 49 -11.33 6.80 6.13
CA TYR A 49 -11.39 5.93 7.31
C TYR A 49 -12.72 5.21 7.50
N THR A 50 -13.81 5.73 6.94
CA THR A 50 -15.11 5.05 6.92
C THR A 50 -15.07 3.73 6.15
N TYR A 51 -14.21 3.60 5.14
CA TYR A 51 -14.14 2.43 4.27
C TYR A 51 -12.98 1.49 4.64
N SER A 52 -11.80 2.07 4.88
CA SER A 52 -10.55 1.31 5.04
C SER A 52 -10.02 1.27 6.48
N GLY A 53 -10.62 2.04 7.40
CA GLY A 53 -10.09 2.25 8.75
C GLY A 53 -9.93 0.95 9.56
N GLU A 54 -10.82 -0.02 9.36
CA GLU A 54 -10.74 -1.35 9.99
C GLU A 54 -9.48 -2.10 9.55
N ARG A 55 -9.23 -2.17 8.23
CA ARG A 55 -8.03 -2.82 7.67
C ARG A 55 -6.77 -2.06 8.09
N LEU A 56 -6.81 -0.73 8.10
CA LEU A 56 -5.66 0.07 8.54
C LEU A 56 -5.38 -0.16 10.04
N ALA A 57 -6.40 -0.31 10.88
CA ALA A 57 -6.22 -0.67 12.28
C ALA A 57 -5.59 -2.06 12.46
N GLU A 58 -5.99 -3.07 11.67
CA GLU A 58 -5.33 -4.38 11.67
C GLU A 58 -3.83 -4.25 11.35
N THR A 59 -3.49 -3.50 10.29
CA THR A 59 -2.11 -3.24 9.88
C THR A 59 -1.28 -2.63 11.02
N PHE A 60 -1.82 -1.65 11.75
CA PHE A 60 -1.08 -1.00 12.84
C PHE A 60 -1.17 -1.75 14.17
N ALA A 61 -2.17 -2.62 14.38
CA ALA A 61 -2.31 -3.40 15.61
C ALA A 61 -1.26 -4.49 15.75
N VAL A 62 -0.64 -4.93 14.65
CA VAL A 62 0.47 -5.90 14.65
C VAL A 62 1.86 -5.25 14.73
N TRP A 63 1.94 -3.93 14.66
CA TRP A 63 3.21 -3.20 14.54
C TRP A 63 4.06 -3.34 15.81
N ASP A 64 5.30 -3.81 15.65
CA ASP A 64 6.30 -3.77 16.72
C ASP A 64 6.82 -2.34 16.90
N THR A 65 6.40 -1.65 17.96
CA THR A 65 6.83 -0.28 18.25
C THR A 65 7.99 -0.21 19.25
N THR A 66 8.57 -1.34 19.66
CA THR A 66 9.52 -1.38 20.78
C THR A 66 10.81 -0.61 20.51
N LYS A 67 11.34 -0.69 19.28
CA LYS A 67 12.61 -0.07 18.88
C LYS A 67 12.47 1.04 17.84
N VAL A 68 11.26 1.25 17.30
CA VAL A 68 11.07 2.13 16.15
C VAL A 68 11.50 3.57 16.44
N LYS A 69 12.29 4.12 15.51
CA LYS A 69 12.68 5.53 15.47
C LYS A 69 12.45 6.19 14.11
N ARG A 70 12.45 5.40 13.03
CA ARG A 70 12.28 5.88 11.66
C ARG A 70 11.30 5.03 10.88
N ILE A 71 10.47 5.67 10.08
CA ILE A 71 9.45 5.01 9.26
C ILE A 71 9.59 5.47 7.81
N PHE A 72 9.98 4.56 6.93
CA PHE A 72 9.95 4.77 5.49
C PHE A 72 8.53 4.54 5.00
N LEU A 73 7.83 5.63 4.66
CA LEU A 73 6.44 5.58 4.23
C LEU A 73 6.40 5.70 2.70
N LEU A 74 6.14 4.57 2.03
CA LEU A 74 6.14 4.48 0.56
C LEU A 74 4.69 4.42 0.05
N GLY A 75 4.40 5.16 -1.01
CA GLY A 75 3.11 5.04 -1.68
C GLY A 75 3.09 5.56 -3.12
N PRO A 76 1.98 5.30 -3.84
CA PRO A 76 1.82 5.70 -5.23
C PRO A 76 1.42 7.17 -5.38
N SER A 77 1.85 7.82 -6.46
CA SER A 77 1.34 9.15 -6.85
C SER A 77 0.00 9.03 -7.54
N HIS A 78 -1.03 9.71 -7.02
CA HIS A 78 -2.36 9.76 -7.61
C HIS A 78 -2.57 10.95 -8.54
N HIS A 79 -1.86 12.05 -8.28
CA HIS A 79 -2.11 13.35 -8.92
C HIS A 79 -1.11 13.65 -10.05
N VAL A 80 0.15 13.27 -9.86
CA VAL A 80 1.23 13.62 -10.81
C VAL A 80 1.93 12.39 -11.37
N TYR A 81 2.10 12.37 -12.68
CA TYR A 81 2.93 11.38 -13.34
C TYR A 81 4.38 11.86 -13.42
N PHE A 82 5.31 11.03 -12.96
CA PHE A 82 6.74 11.23 -13.17
C PHE A 82 7.42 9.87 -13.34
N ASN A 83 8.57 9.86 -14.01
CA ASN A 83 9.36 8.64 -14.21
C ASN A 83 10.85 8.92 -14.00
N ASN A 84 11.65 7.85 -13.97
CA ASN A 84 13.10 7.88 -13.79
C ASN A 84 13.55 8.50 -12.44
N LYS A 85 12.64 8.78 -11.51
CA LYS A 85 12.94 9.37 -10.19
C LYS A 85 11.86 8.97 -9.20
N VAL A 86 12.18 9.14 -7.92
CA VAL A 86 11.23 9.09 -6.80
C VAL A 86 11.23 10.42 -6.08
N LEU A 87 10.10 10.80 -5.50
CA LEU A 87 10.00 12.08 -4.79
C LEU A 87 9.98 11.87 -3.28
N VAL A 88 10.58 12.80 -2.54
CA VAL A 88 10.58 12.81 -1.06
C VAL A 88 10.17 14.18 -0.55
N SER A 89 9.64 14.23 0.68
CA SER A 89 9.12 15.47 1.26
C SER A 89 10.22 16.50 1.54
N LYS A 90 9.87 17.78 1.47
CA LYS A 90 10.68 18.91 1.95
C LYS A 90 10.29 19.39 3.35
N TYR A 91 9.14 18.95 3.86
CA TYR A 91 8.63 19.40 5.14
C TYR A 91 9.45 18.84 6.30
N ASP A 92 9.43 19.56 7.42
CA ASP A 92 10.01 19.11 8.69
C ASP A 92 9.01 18.25 9.50
N GLY A 93 7.73 18.25 9.15
CA GLY A 93 6.68 17.46 9.80
C GLY A 93 5.35 17.50 9.05
N TYR A 94 4.48 16.52 9.33
CA TYR A 94 3.13 16.41 8.78
C TYR A 94 2.13 16.68 9.92
N GLU A 95 1.22 17.62 9.72
CA GLU A 95 0.15 17.88 10.65
C GLU A 95 -0.83 16.71 10.70
N THR A 96 -1.30 16.38 11.90
CA THR A 96 -2.50 15.57 12.11
C THR A 96 -3.41 16.29 13.11
N PRO A 97 -4.71 16.00 13.18
CA PRO A 97 -5.58 16.57 14.22
C PRO A 97 -5.14 16.29 15.66
N MET A 98 -4.26 15.32 15.89
CA MET A 98 -3.76 14.95 17.22
C MET A 98 -2.39 15.57 17.55
N GLY A 99 -1.65 16.02 16.54
CA GLY A 99 -0.31 16.57 16.68
C GLY A 99 0.55 16.37 15.43
N VAL A 100 1.78 16.87 15.46
CA VAL A 100 2.70 16.80 14.31
C VAL A 100 3.48 15.50 14.32
N LEU A 101 3.53 14.84 13.16
CA LEU A 101 4.38 13.68 12.88
C LEU A 101 5.69 14.17 12.22
N PRO A 102 6.85 14.08 12.89
CA PRO A 102 8.10 14.68 12.39
C PRO A 102 8.65 13.93 11.17
N VAL A 103 9.31 14.65 10.26
CA VAL A 103 10.04 14.08 9.13
C VAL A 103 11.52 13.94 9.47
N ASP A 104 12.16 12.83 9.09
CA ASP A 104 13.62 12.66 9.20
C ASP A 104 14.33 13.38 8.05
N THR A 105 14.48 14.70 8.19
CA THR A 105 15.08 15.54 7.15
C THR A 105 16.56 15.24 6.92
N GLU A 106 17.26 14.62 7.88
CA GLU A 106 18.65 14.18 7.72
C GLU A 106 18.74 12.96 6.81
N THR A 107 17.89 11.95 7.05
CA THR A 107 17.78 10.78 6.18
C THR A 107 17.30 11.17 4.78
N VAL A 108 16.30 12.06 4.68
CA VAL A 108 15.84 12.60 3.38
C VAL A 108 16.99 13.27 2.61
N LYS A 109 17.77 14.14 3.24
CA LYS A 109 18.95 14.78 2.61
C LYS A 109 19.98 13.74 2.16
N THR A 110 20.19 12.70 2.97
CA THR A 110 21.07 11.58 2.63
C THR A 110 20.60 10.86 1.37
N LEU A 111 19.30 10.56 1.25
CA LEU A 111 18.72 9.94 0.06
C LEU A 111 18.83 10.84 -1.18
N ILE A 112 18.56 12.14 -1.06
CA ILE A 112 18.71 13.12 -2.15
C ILE A 112 20.13 13.14 -2.71
N ASN A 113 21.13 13.10 -1.83
CA ASN A 113 22.54 13.13 -2.22
C ASN A 113 23.08 11.75 -2.63
N LYS A 114 22.32 10.67 -2.45
CA LYS A 114 22.74 9.33 -2.82
C LYS A 114 22.77 9.18 -4.33
N VAL A 115 23.92 8.75 -4.84
CA VAL A 115 24.10 8.32 -6.23
C VAL A 115 23.75 6.83 -6.30
N SER A 116 22.89 6.44 -7.22
CA SER A 116 22.52 5.05 -7.44
C SER A 116 23.68 4.22 -8.00
N SER A 117 23.50 2.90 -8.07
CA SER A 117 24.44 1.97 -8.70
C SER A 117 24.75 2.30 -10.17
N LEU A 118 23.93 3.13 -10.82
CA LEU A 118 24.04 3.52 -12.22
C LEU A 118 24.51 4.97 -12.39
N GLY A 119 25.07 5.57 -11.34
CA GLY A 119 25.74 6.87 -11.40
C GLY A 119 24.81 8.07 -11.45
N ARG A 120 23.54 7.94 -11.01
CA ARG A 120 22.56 9.03 -11.08
C ARG A 120 21.84 9.25 -9.75
N HIS A 121 21.37 10.48 -9.51
CA HIS A 121 20.52 10.81 -8.36
C HIS A 121 19.05 10.49 -8.69
N ILE A 122 18.50 9.46 -8.06
CA ILE A 122 17.11 9.02 -8.29
C ILE A 122 16.10 9.72 -7.38
N PHE A 123 16.52 10.19 -6.20
CA PHE A 123 15.65 10.92 -5.28
C PHE A 123 15.61 12.40 -5.65
N LYS A 124 14.42 12.99 -5.67
CA LYS A 124 14.18 14.42 -5.84
C LYS A 124 13.17 14.87 -4.80
N TYR A 125 13.12 16.16 -4.52
CA TYR A 125 12.10 16.68 -3.63
C TYR A 125 10.75 16.85 -4.35
N MET A 126 9.65 16.65 -3.62
CA MET A 126 8.33 17.12 -4.02
C MET A 126 8.29 18.66 -4.01
N SER A 127 7.40 19.25 -4.83
CA SER A 127 6.92 20.60 -4.56
C SER A 127 5.91 20.53 -3.41
N GLU A 128 5.68 21.66 -2.72
CA GLU A 128 4.68 21.75 -1.66
C GLU A 128 3.28 21.35 -2.18
N GLU A 129 2.89 21.85 -3.34
CA GLU A 129 1.63 21.48 -4.02
C GLU A 129 1.48 19.97 -4.25
N VAL A 130 2.53 19.29 -4.74
CA VAL A 130 2.48 17.84 -4.97
C VAL A 130 2.35 17.07 -3.66
N ASP A 131 3.03 17.54 -2.62
CA ASP A 131 3.00 16.89 -1.30
C ASP A 131 1.63 17.10 -0.63
N ASP A 132 1.11 18.33 -0.64
CA ASP A 132 -0.16 18.74 -0.04
C ASP A 132 -1.38 18.07 -0.71
N ASP A 133 -1.35 17.89 -2.03
CA ASP A 133 -2.42 17.23 -2.78
C ASP A 133 -2.45 15.71 -2.54
N GLU A 134 -1.31 15.09 -2.24
CA GLU A 134 -1.23 13.62 -2.11
C GLU A 134 -1.79 13.12 -0.78
N HIS A 135 -2.81 12.27 -0.83
CA HIS A 135 -3.53 11.81 0.37
C HIS A 135 -2.87 10.60 1.04
N LEU A 136 -2.06 9.81 0.33
CA LEU A 136 -1.54 8.54 0.84
C LEU A 136 -0.77 8.70 2.16
N PHE A 137 0.08 9.73 2.27
CA PHE A 137 0.92 9.93 3.46
C PHE A 137 0.05 10.33 4.64
N GLU A 138 -0.93 11.19 4.36
CA GLU A 138 -1.86 11.73 5.33
C GLU A 138 -2.79 10.64 5.90
N MET A 139 -3.19 9.64 5.11
CA MET A 139 -4.04 8.57 5.63
C MET A 139 -3.33 7.69 6.66
N HIS A 140 -2.01 7.53 6.58
CA HIS A 140 -1.25 6.77 7.57
C HIS A 140 -0.80 7.63 8.77
N ALA A 141 -0.67 8.96 8.61
CA ALA A 141 -0.10 9.83 9.64
C ALA A 141 -0.85 9.80 10.99
N PRO A 142 -2.20 9.87 11.05
CA PRO A 142 -2.93 9.73 12.31
C PRO A 142 -2.75 8.37 12.98
N PHE A 143 -2.69 7.28 12.23
CA PHE A 143 -2.45 5.94 12.78
C PHE A 143 -1.04 5.82 13.36
N ILE A 144 -0.02 6.30 12.65
CA ILE A 144 1.36 6.34 13.16
C ILE A 144 1.41 7.15 14.46
N TYR A 145 0.84 8.37 14.45
CA TYR A 145 0.83 9.24 15.63
C TYR A 145 0.11 8.58 16.81
N TYR A 146 -1.08 8.01 16.58
CA TYR A 146 -1.88 7.35 17.61
C TYR A 146 -1.13 6.18 18.25
N SER A 147 -0.49 5.33 17.44
CA SER A 147 0.26 4.17 17.91
C SER A 147 1.59 4.51 18.57
N SER A 148 2.11 5.74 18.41
CA SER A 148 3.46 6.09 18.85
C SER A 148 3.58 7.25 19.84
N LYS A 149 2.53 8.05 20.04
CA LYS A 149 2.57 9.27 20.87
C LYS A 149 2.96 9.05 22.33
N GLU A 150 2.73 7.85 22.88
CA GLU A 150 3.07 7.49 24.28
C GLU A 150 4.36 6.66 24.39
N LEU A 151 5.11 6.47 23.29
CA LEU A 151 6.34 5.68 23.33
C LEU A 151 7.44 6.42 24.12
N PRO A 152 8.26 5.70 24.93
CA PRO A 152 9.27 6.32 25.76
C PRO A 152 10.39 7.01 24.95
N GLN A 153 10.66 6.53 23.74
CA GLN A 153 11.61 7.14 22.81
C GLN A 153 11.04 8.35 22.03
N GLY A 154 9.75 8.65 22.21
CA GLY A 154 9.02 9.68 21.47
C GLY A 154 8.48 9.21 20.12
N ILE A 155 7.79 10.12 19.42
CA ILE A 155 7.18 9.86 18.12
C ILE A 155 8.29 9.60 17.08
N PRO A 156 8.26 8.47 16.35
CA PRO A 156 9.23 8.16 15.31
C PRO A 156 9.11 9.12 14.14
N LYS A 157 10.23 9.35 13.44
CA LYS A 157 10.28 10.25 12.29
C LYS A 157 9.91 9.50 11.01
N ILE A 158 9.11 10.12 10.15
CA ILE A 158 8.77 9.55 8.84
C ILE A 158 9.74 10.00 7.73
N ILE A 159 9.86 9.18 6.70
CA ILE A 159 10.54 9.47 5.43
C ILE A 159 9.50 9.22 4.33
N PRO A 160 8.72 10.25 3.93
CA PRO A 160 7.73 10.11 2.86
C PRO A 160 8.41 9.91 1.51
N ILE A 161 8.07 8.82 0.81
CA ILE A 161 8.61 8.46 -0.51
C ILE A 161 7.45 8.22 -1.48
N LEU A 162 7.32 9.13 -2.44
CA LEU A 162 6.29 9.09 -3.48
C LEU A 162 6.83 8.40 -4.74
N ILE A 163 6.09 7.41 -5.21
CA ILE A 163 6.45 6.56 -6.36
C ILE A 163 5.40 6.73 -7.46
N SER A 164 5.84 7.05 -8.68
CA SER A 164 5.00 7.07 -9.88
C SER A 164 5.60 6.12 -10.91
N GLY A 165 5.56 6.41 -12.20
CA GLY A 165 6.09 5.57 -13.27
C GLY A 165 7.50 5.00 -12.99
N MET A 166 7.60 3.68 -12.90
CA MET A 166 8.81 2.95 -12.54
C MET A 166 9.06 1.78 -13.49
N ASP A 167 10.30 1.68 -13.99
CA ASP A 167 10.79 0.52 -14.73
C ASP A 167 11.62 -0.40 -13.81
N ASP A 168 12.00 -1.59 -14.31
CA ASP A 168 12.78 -2.57 -13.53
C ASP A 168 14.12 -2.01 -13.06
N LYS A 169 14.70 -1.08 -13.83
CA LYS A 169 15.97 -0.43 -13.52
C LYS A 169 15.82 0.50 -12.31
N LEU A 170 14.84 1.41 -12.33
CA LEU A 170 14.56 2.31 -11.22
C LEU A 170 14.09 1.53 -9.98
N ASN A 171 13.31 0.46 -10.16
CA ASN A 171 12.90 -0.42 -9.08
C ASN A 171 14.11 -1.01 -8.35
N LEU A 172 15.07 -1.58 -9.09
CA LEU A 172 16.31 -2.10 -8.53
C LEU A 172 17.15 -1.01 -7.86
N GLU A 173 17.33 0.16 -8.51
CA GLU A 173 18.09 1.27 -7.91
C GLU A 173 17.49 1.76 -6.60
N LEU A 174 16.15 1.84 -6.51
CA LEU A 174 15.46 2.22 -5.29
C LEU A 174 15.56 1.15 -4.22
N ALA A 175 15.34 -0.13 -4.58
CA ALA A 175 15.45 -1.23 -3.65
C ALA A 175 16.86 -1.34 -3.07
N THR A 176 17.91 -1.27 -3.89
CA THR A 176 19.31 -1.23 -3.42
C THR A 176 19.60 -0.01 -2.56
N ALA A 177 18.95 1.14 -2.82
CA ALA A 177 19.14 2.32 -2.00
C ALA A 177 18.49 2.21 -0.61
N LEU A 178 17.35 1.51 -0.51
CA LEU A 178 16.56 1.38 0.71
C LEU A 178 16.86 0.12 1.54
N ALA A 179 17.29 -0.98 0.92
CA ALA A 179 17.56 -2.26 1.59
C ALA A 179 18.50 -2.14 2.81
N PRO A 180 19.61 -1.36 2.78
CA PRO A 180 20.48 -1.20 3.95
C PRO A 180 19.79 -0.58 5.18
N TYR A 181 18.68 0.14 4.99
CA TYR A 181 17.91 0.67 6.11
C TYR A 181 17.07 -0.41 6.79
N LEU A 182 16.74 -1.51 6.11
CA LEU A 182 15.95 -2.60 6.67
C LEU A 182 16.73 -3.40 7.73
N GLU A 183 18.06 -3.39 7.67
CA GLU A 183 18.95 -4.08 8.61
C GLU A 183 18.85 -3.54 10.04
N ALA A 184 18.59 -2.24 10.20
CA ALA A 184 18.49 -1.63 11.52
C ALA A 184 17.09 -1.84 12.11
N GLU A 185 17.01 -2.46 13.29
CA GLU A 185 15.76 -2.71 14.01
C GLU A 185 14.95 -1.44 14.34
N GLU A 186 15.59 -0.26 14.30
CA GLU A 186 14.95 1.02 14.54
C GLU A 186 14.17 1.56 13.32
N ASN A 187 14.40 0.97 12.14
CA ASN A 187 13.82 1.40 10.87
C ASN A 187 12.68 0.45 10.49
N HIS A 188 11.53 1.05 10.22
CA HIS A 188 10.31 0.37 9.83
C HIS A 188 9.86 0.90 8.48
N PHE A 189 9.08 0.11 7.76
CA PHE A 189 8.54 0.45 6.45
C PHE A 189 7.02 0.36 6.50
N ILE A 190 6.35 1.33 5.88
CA ILE A 190 4.89 1.31 5.71
C ILE A 190 4.61 1.49 4.24
N ILE A 191 3.89 0.52 3.66
CA ILE A 191 3.53 0.47 2.26
C ILE A 191 2.05 0.77 2.14
N SER A 192 1.77 1.89 1.50
CA SER A 192 0.43 2.40 1.32
C SER A 192 -0.16 1.85 0.02
N SER A 193 -1.19 1.01 0.11
CA SER A 193 -1.85 0.41 -1.04
C SER A 193 -3.29 -0.01 -0.75
N ASP A 194 -4.23 0.55 -1.51
CA ASP A 194 -5.48 -0.13 -1.83
C ASP A 194 -5.23 -1.24 -2.88
N PHE A 195 -6.19 -2.14 -3.04
CA PHE A 195 -6.17 -3.24 -4.02
C PHE A 195 -7.07 -2.91 -5.22
N CYS A 196 -7.72 -3.86 -5.87
CA CYS A 196 -8.48 -3.62 -7.11
C CYS A 196 -9.46 -2.43 -7.02
N HIS A 197 -9.26 -1.45 -7.90
CA HIS A 197 -10.25 -0.42 -8.24
C HIS A 197 -11.05 -0.91 -9.45
N TRP A 198 -12.21 -1.52 -9.18
CA TRP A 198 -13.04 -2.14 -10.21
C TRP A 198 -14.22 -1.26 -10.61
N GLY A 199 -14.48 -1.15 -11.90
CA GLY A 199 -15.63 -0.46 -12.49
C GLY A 199 -15.23 0.46 -13.64
N SER A 200 -16.21 0.83 -14.47
CA SER A 200 -15.96 1.65 -15.66
C SER A 200 -15.34 3.01 -15.33
N ARG A 201 -15.64 3.59 -14.16
CA ARG A 201 -15.04 4.85 -13.69
C ARG A 201 -13.51 4.78 -13.50
N PHE A 202 -12.96 3.58 -13.32
CA PHE A 202 -11.54 3.33 -13.16
C PHE A 202 -10.89 2.80 -14.45
N GLY A 203 -11.66 2.65 -15.54
CA GLY A 203 -11.17 2.04 -16.77
C GLY A 203 -10.84 0.55 -16.64
N TYR A 204 -11.26 -0.12 -15.56
CA TYR A 204 -10.92 -1.51 -15.27
C TYR A 204 -12.16 -2.32 -14.92
N THR A 205 -12.54 -3.24 -15.81
CA THR A 205 -13.71 -4.12 -15.62
C THR A 205 -13.40 -5.57 -15.95
N LYS A 206 -12.13 -5.97 -15.82
CA LYS A 206 -11.73 -7.34 -16.08
C LYS A 206 -12.48 -8.28 -15.14
N TYR A 207 -12.90 -9.41 -15.69
CA TYR A 207 -13.80 -10.34 -15.03
C TYR A 207 -13.47 -11.77 -15.45
N LEU A 208 -13.46 -12.65 -14.46
CA LEU A 208 -13.30 -14.08 -14.63
C LEU A 208 -14.66 -14.78 -14.51
N HIS A 209 -15.08 -15.45 -15.58
CA HIS A 209 -16.43 -16.03 -15.66
C HIS A 209 -16.61 -17.29 -14.79
N LYS A 210 -15.53 -18.01 -14.49
CA LYS A 210 -15.52 -19.27 -13.73
C LYS A 210 -14.29 -19.35 -12.84
N GLU A 211 -14.40 -20.08 -11.75
CA GLU A 211 -13.25 -20.45 -10.92
C GLU A 211 -12.14 -21.08 -11.79
N PRO A 212 -10.88 -20.64 -11.66
CA PRO A 212 -9.75 -21.30 -12.29
C PRO A 212 -9.67 -22.75 -11.83
N LYS A 213 -9.16 -23.63 -12.70
CA LYS A 213 -8.85 -25.00 -12.28
C LYS A 213 -7.67 -24.96 -11.30
N LYS A 214 -7.66 -25.89 -10.34
CA LYS A 214 -6.47 -26.10 -9.50
C LYS A 214 -5.25 -26.34 -10.39
N SER A 215 -4.19 -25.60 -10.11
CA SER A 215 -2.91 -25.64 -10.81
C SER A 215 -1.79 -25.50 -9.79
N ASP A 216 -0.61 -26.01 -10.15
CA ASP A 216 0.62 -25.80 -9.37
C ASP A 216 1.21 -24.39 -9.61
N ASP A 217 0.82 -23.69 -10.68
CA ASP A 217 1.19 -22.28 -10.88
C ASP A 217 0.33 -21.38 -9.98
N ILE A 218 1.01 -20.54 -9.20
CA ILE A 218 0.38 -19.56 -8.32
C ILE A 218 -0.40 -18.49 -9.08
N ILE A 219 -0.07 -18.27 -10.36
CA ILE A 219 -0.84 -17.43 -11.29
C ILE A 219 -1.62 -18.37 -12.22
N PRO A 220 -2.93 -18.56 -12.01
CA PRO A 220 -3.71 -19.44 -12.85
C PRO A 220 -3.68 -19.02 -14.31
N SER A 221 -3.54 -19.99 -15.21
CA SER A 221 -3.44 -19.77 -16.66
C SER A 221 -4.64 -18.98 -17.23
N GLU A 222 -5.82 -19.17 -16.65
CA GLU A 222 -7.07 -18.53 -17.00
C GLU A 222 -7.02 -17.01 -16.84
N LEU A 223 -6.14 -16.49 -15.98
CA LEU A 223 -5.95 -15.05 -15.82
C LEU A 223 -5.37 -14.37 -17.07
N SER A 224 -4.67 -15.11 -17.93
CA SER A 224 -4.22 -14.62 -19.25
C SER A 224 -5.37 -14.39 -20.24
N SER A 225 -6.56 -14.93 -19.95
CA SER A 225 -7.75 -14.84 -20.78
C SER A 225 -8.84 -13.91 -20.21
N LEU A 226 -8.47 -13.06 -19.24
CA LEU A 226 -9.39 -12.07 -18.67
C LEU A 226 -9.99 -11.17 -19.76
N SER A 227 -11.29 -10.97 -19.68
CA SER A 227 -12.04 -10.10 -20.58
C SER A 227 -12.81 -9.05 -19.79
N ASN A 228 -13.15 -7.94 -20.43
CA ASN A 228 -14.03 -6.95 -19.82
C ASN A 228 -15.41 -7.58 -19.56
N VAL A 229 -16.02 -7.22 -18.44
CA VAL A 229 -17.30 -7.81 -17.98
C VAL A 229 -18.40 -7.71 -19.04
N HIS A 230 -18.49 -6.60 -19.78
CA HIS A 230 -19.47 -6.43 -20.86
C HIS A 230 -19.26 -7.43 -22.00
N ALA A 231 -18.01 -7.60 -22.45
CA ALA A 231 -17.68 -8.59 -23.48
C ALA A 231 -17.98 -10.03 -23.02
N SER A 232 -17.85 -10.30 -21.72
CA SER A 232 -18.22 -11.59 -21.13
C SER A 232 -19.74 -11.79 -21.12
N TYR A 233 -20.51 -10.79 -20.69
CA TYR A 233 -21.98 -10.87 -20.69
C TYR A 233 -22.56 -11.01 -22.10
N ASP A 234 -22.00 -10.29 -23.08
CA ASP A 234 -22.41 -10.38 -24.49
C ASP A 234 -22.10 -11.77 -25.09
N LYS A 235 -20.97 -12.37 -24.71
CA LYS A 235 -20.51 -13.67 -25.22
C LYS A 235 -21.26 -14.87 -24.62
N TYR A 236 -21.64 -14.80 -23.36
CA TYR A 236 -22.22 -15.95 -22.64
C TYR A 236 -23.74 -15.87 -22.47
N GLY A 237 -24.35 -14.71 -22.71
CA GLY A 237 -25.81 -14.50 -22.72
C GLY A 237 -26.49 -14.73 -21.37
N SER A 238 -27.64 -14.09 -21.16
CA SER A 238 -28.51 -14.34 -19.99
C SER A 238 -29.02 -15.79 -19.86
N SER A 239 -28.75 -16.65 -20.85
CA SER A 239 -29.31 -18.00 -21.00
C SER A 239 -28.33 -19.15 -20.66
N SER A 240 -27.12 -18.85 -20.19
CA SER A 240 -26.18 -19.88 -19.76
C SER A 240 -26.71 -20.64 -18.53
N LYS A 241 -27.08 -21.91 -18.72
CA LYS A 241 -27.37 -22.89 -17.64
C LYS A 241 -26.18 -23.13 -16.69
N SER A 242 -24.98 -22.62 -17.01
CA SER A 242 -23.79 -22.65 -16.16
C SER A 242 -23.79 -21.43 -15.24
N LYS A 243 -23.82 -21.66 -13.92
CA LYS A 243 -23.68 -20.64 -12.87
C LYS A 243 -22.41 -19.81 -13.14
N THR A 244 -22.57 -18.53 -13.44
CA THR A 244 -21.45 -17.58 -13.64
C THR A 244 -20.94 -17.11 -12.28
N MET A 245 -19.64 -16.82 -12.17
CA MET A 245 -19.06 -16.30 -10.93
C MET A 245 -19.58 -14.88 -10.64
N PRO A 246 -20.00 -14.55 -9.42
CA PRO A 246 -20.33 -13.16 -9.06
C PRO A 246 -19.14 -12.22 -9.29
N ILE A 247 -19.39 -10.97 -9.71
CA ILE A 247 -18.32 -10.01 -10.02
C ILE A 247 -17.43 -9.76 -8.81
N HIS A 248 -18.02 -9.51 -7.63
CA HIS A 248 -17.26 -9.32 -6.39
C HIS A 248 -16.37 -10.52 -6.03
N THR A 249 -16.81 -11.75 -6.32
CA THR A 249 -16.00 -12.96 -6.14
C THR A 249 -14.85 -13.02 -7.13
N SER A 250 -15.06 -12.60 -8.38
CA SER A 250 -13.97 -12.48 -9.36
C SER A 250 -12.94 -11.43 -8.94
N ILE A 251 -13.38 -10.30 -8.38
CA ILE A 251 -12.49 -9.25 -7.86
C ILE A 251 -11.66 -9.82 -6.71
N GLU A 252 -12.31 -10.47 -5.74
CA GLU A 252 -11.63 -11.10 -4.60
C GLU A 252 -10.63 -12.16 -5.04
N LEU A 253 -10.95 -12.98 -6.03
CA LEU A 253 -10.02 -13.97 -6.56
C LEU A 253 -8.79 -13.30 -7.17
N LEU A 254 -8.97 -12.22 -7.94
CA LEU A 254 -7.85 -11.48 -8.51
C LEU A 254 -6.97 -10.91 -7.40
N ASP A 255 -7.56 -10.21 -6.44
CA ASP A 255 -6.82 -9.61 -5.33
C ASP A 255 -6.09 -10.66 -4.49
N ARG A 256 -6.76 -11.74 -4.09
CA ARG A 256 -6.16 -12.83 -3.33
C ARG A 256 -5.06 -13.55 -4.11
N THR A 257 -5.18 -13.66 -5.43
CA THR A 257 -4.08 -14.16 -6.27
C THR A 257 -2.86 -13.24 -6.17
N GLY A 258 -3.07 -11.91 -6.27
CA GLY A 258 -2.01 -10.93 -6.08
C GLY A 258 -1.38 -11.02 -4.68
N MET A 259 -2.21 -11.06 -3.64
CA MET A 259 -1.79 -11.25 -2.24
C MET A 259 -0.91 -12.50 -2.10
N ASN A 260 -1.35 -13.65 -2.62
CA ASN A 260 -0.59 -14.90 -2.58
C ASN A 260 0.73 -14.81 -3.36
N VAL A 261 0.74 -14.13 -4.52
CA VAL A 261 1.97 -13.89 -5.28
C VAL A 261 2.95 -13.04 -4.46
N ALA A 262 2.47 -12.00 -3.78
CA ALA A 262 3.30 -11.16 -2.93
C ALA A 262 3.90 -11.96 -1.75
N LEU A 263 3.16 -12.91 -1.16
CA LEU A 263 3.66 -13.81 -0.11
C LEU A 263 4.89 -14.63 -0.54
N THR A 264 5.09 -14.84 -1.84
CA THR A 264 6.27 -15.57 -2.32
C THR A 264 7.58 -14.79 -2.21
N GLY A 265 7.51 -13.50 -1.85
CA GLY A 265 8.69 -12.62 -1.79
C GLY A 265 9.28 -12.28 -3.18
N SER A 266 8.66 -12.73 -4.27
CA SER A 266 9.27 -12.66 -5.61
C SER A 266 8.76 -11.48 -6.42
N TYR A 267 9.65 -10.53 -6.74
CA TYR A 267 9.36 -9.40 -7.60
C TYR A 267 8.95 -9.85 -9.01
N ILE A 268 9.63 -10.85 -9.58
CA ILE A 268 9.35 -11.27 -10.96
C ILE A 268 7.98 -11.92 -11.08
N LYS A 269 7.55 -12.69 -10.08
CA LYS A 269 6.19 -13.26 -10.03
C LYS A 269 5.15 -12.16 -9.85
N TRP A 270 5.40 -11.19 -8.97
CA TRP A 270 4.54 -10.02 -8.78
C TRP A 270 4.35 -9.24 -10.08
N LYS A 271 5.45 -8.91 -10.76
CA LYS A 271 5.41 -8.24 -12.06
C LYS A 271 4.61 -9.03 -13.08
N ARG A 272 4.84 -10.35 -13.19
CA ARG A 272 4.07 -11.23 -14.09
C ARG A 272 2.57 -11.18 -13.78
N TYR A 273 2.18 -11.21 -12.50
CA TYR A 273 0.78 -11.12 -12.10
C TYR A 273 0.17 -9.78 -12.54
N ILE A 274 0.86 -8.67 -12.30
CA ILE A 274 0.43 -7.34 -12.74
C ILE A 274 0.31 -7.28 -14.26
N ASP A 275 1.31 -7.75 -15.01
CA ASP A 275 1.31 -7.70 -16.48
C ASP A 275 0.14 -8.52 -17.07
N VAL A 276 -0.11 -9.70 -16.52
CA VAL A 276 -1.18 -10.61 -16.96
C VAL A 276 -2.56 -10.05 -16.61
N THR A 277 -2.75 -9.63 -15.36
CA THR A 277 -4.07 -9.24 -14.86
C THR A 277 -4.38 -7.79 -15.13
N GLY A 278 -3.40 -6.90 -15.21
CA GLY A 278 -3.60 -5.45 -15.20
C GLY A 278 -4.37 -4.96 -13.96
N ASN A 279 -4.36 -5.72 -12.85
CA ASN A 279 -5.13 -5.36 -11.66
C ASN A 279 -4.72 -3.96 -11.16
N THR A 280 -5.70 -3.14 -10.84
CA THR A 280 -5.53 -1.72 -10.50
C THR A 280 -5.14 -1.51 -9.04
N ILE A 281 -4.21 -2.32 -8.54
CA ILE A 281 -3.62 -2.16 -7.21
C ILE A 281 -2.79 -0.88 -7.22
N CYS A 282 -3.23 0.18 -6.52
CA CYS A 282 -2.60 1.49 -6.61
C CYS A 282 -1.13 1.46 -6.13
N GLY A 283 -0.85 0.75 -5.03
CA GLY A 283 0.49 0.58 -4.47
C GLY A 283 1.30 -0.55 -5.09
N GLN A 284 0.97 -1.00 -6.31
CA GLN A 284 1.70 -2.09 -6.97
C GLN A 284 3.21 -1.84 -7.11
N LEU A 285 3.61 -0.58 -7.30
CA LEU A 285 5.01 -0.19 -7.44
C LEU A 285 5.72 -0.16 -6.07
N PRO A 286 5.19 0.51 -5.02
CA PRO A 286 5.68 0.36 -3.64
C PRO A 286 5.82 -1.10 -3.17
N ILE A 287 4.83 -1.96 -3.43
CA ILE A 287 4.90 -3.40 -3.10
C ILE A 287 6.05 -4.06 -3.87
N GLY A 288 6.16 -3.80 -5.17
CA GLY A 288 7.27 -4.31 -5.98
C GLY A 288 8.65 -3.85 -5.47
N VAL A 289 8.77 -2.64 -4.92
CA VAL A 289 10.01 -2.15 -4.32
C VAL A 289 10.37 -2.95 -3.08
N ILE A 290 9.41 -3.20 -2.19
CA ILE A 290 9.65 -4.06 -1.02
C ILE A 290 10.07 -5.45 -1.46
N LEU A 291 9.32 -6.12 -2.34
CA LEU A 291 9.68 -7.45 -2.83
C LEU A 291 11.10 -7.48 -3.41
N ARG A 292 11.50 -6.43 -4.14
CA ARG A 292 12.86 -6.32 -4.65
C ARG A 292 13.90 -6.07 -3.55
N MET A 293 13.56 -5.32 -2.52
CA MET A 293 14.43 -5.15 -1.35
C MET A 293 14.65 -6.49 -0.65
N LEU A 294 13.62 -7.34 -0.54
CA LEU A 294 13.73 -8.68 0.04
C LEU A 294 14.70 -9.56 -0.75
N GLU A 295 14.61 -9.53 -2.08
CA GLU A 295 15.52 -10.27 -2.97
C GLU A 295 16.98 -9.79 -2.88
N VAL A 296 17.21 -8.51 -2.54
CA VAL A 296 18.56 -7.91 -2.44
C VAL A 296 19.15 -8.04 -1.03
N GLY A 297 18.31 -8.01 0.01
CA GLY A 297 18.72 -7.94 1.41
C GLY A 297 19.20 -9.25 2.01
N ASP A 298 18.85 -10.41 1.43
CA ASP A 298 19.16 -11.75 1.98
C ASP A 298 18.77 -11.88 3.47
N VAL A 299 17.60 -11.37 3.83
CA VAL A 299 17.08 -11.40 5.21
C VAL A 299 15.95 -12.40 5.33
N ASP A 300 16.01 -13.25 6.35
CA ASP A 300 14.92 -14.16 6.69
C ASP A 300 13.69 -13.37 7.13
N LEU A 301 12.57 -13.62 6.45
CA LEU A 301 11.35 -12.89 6.65
C LEU A 301 10.11 -13.73 6.41
N THR A 302 9.06 -13.36 7.10
CA THR A 302 7.73 -13.96 6.95
C THR A 302 6.74 -12.88 6.57
N PHE A 303 6.13 -13.01 5.40
CA PHE A 303 5.04 -12.13 4.96
C PHE A 303 3.71 -12.80 5.34
N GLU A 304 2.82 -12.06 5.99
CA GLU A 304 1.43 -12.46 6.25
C GLU A 304 0.41 -11.39 5.83
N TRP A 305 -0.77 -11.85 5.42
CA TRP A 305 -1.96 -11.02 5.25
C TRP A 305 -2.92 -11.28 6.40
N ILE A 306 -3.51 -10.22 6.95
CA ILE A 306 -4.43 -10.27 8.08
C ILE A 306 -5.88 -10.28 7.57
N GLY A 307 -6.25 -9.24 6.83
CA GLY A 307 -7.64 -8.97 6.45
C GLY A 307 -7.79 -8.58 4.99
N TYR A 308 -8.98 -8.82 4.47
CA TYR A 308 -9.41 -8.42 3.13
C TYR A 308 -10.87 -7.96 3.18
N SER A 309 -11.17 -6.88 2.47
CA SER A 309 -12.53 -6.38 2.32
C SER A 309 -12.70 -5.62 1.02
N GLN A 310 -13.94 -5.40 0.61
CA GLN A 310 -14.32 -4.55 -0.52
C GLN A 310 -15.25 -3.45 -0.02
N SER A 311 -15.16 -2.26 -0.61
CA SER A 311 -16.04 -1.13 -0.28
C SER A 311 -17.54 -1.48 -0.39
N ASN A 312 -17.86 -2.40 -1.30
CA ASN A 312 -19.18 -2.97 -1.53
C ASN A 312 -19.05 -4.23 -2.41
N SER A 313 -20.02 -5.15 -2.32
CA SER A 313 -20.08 -6.30 -3.22
C SER A 313 -20.70 -5.90 -4.56
N VAL A 314 -19.89 -5.76 -5.60
CA VAL A 314 -20.35 -5.50 -6.96
C VAL A 314 -21.14 -6.69 -7.50
N THR A 315 -22.37 -6.41 -7.94
CA THR A 315 -23.30 -7.38 -8.54
C THR A 315 -23.63 -7.06 -9.99
N ARG A 316 -23.42 -5.82 -10.44
CA ARG A 316 -23.74 -5.36 -11.80
C ARG A 316 -22.56 -4.66 -12.46
N PRO A 317 -22.41 -4.78 -13.80
CA PRO A 317 -21.36 -4.07 -14.54
C PRO A 317 -21.30 -2.55 -14.37
N SER A 318 -22.44 -1.92 -14.06
CA SER A 318 -22.53 -0.47 -13.85
C SER A 318 -22.05 0.00 -12.48
N GLU A 319 -21.85 -0.92 -11.53
CA GLU A 319 -21.36 -0.61 -10.18
C GLU A 319 -19.82 -0.53 -10.17
N SER A 320 -19.26 -0.07 -9.06
CA SER A 320 -17.82 -0.01 -8.84
C SER A 320 -17.49 -0.35 -7.39
N SER A 321 -16.27 -0.81 -7.13
CA SER A 321 -15.74 -1.02 -5.78
C SER A 321 -14.25 -0.77 -5.73
N VAL A 322 -13.73 -0.58 -4.51
CA VAL A 322 -12.31 -0.63 -4.20
C VAL A 322 -12.08 -1.71 -3.16
N SER A 323 -11.01 -2.49 -3.32
CA SER A 323 -10.60 -3.52 -2.36
C SER A 323 -9.55 -2.99 -1.40
N TYR A 324 -9.55 -3.52 -0.18
CA TYR A 324 -8.62 -3.15 0.89
C TYR A 324 -8.04 -4.41 1.52
N ALA A 325 -6.73 -4.42 1.75
CA ALA A 325 -6.04 -5.50 2.45
C ALA A 325 -5.11 -4.95 3.52
N SER A 326 -4.89 -5.73 4.56
CA SER A 326 -3.98 -5.45 5.67
C SER A 326 -2.95 -6.58 5.77
N GLY A 327 -1.68 -6.25 5.95
CA GLY A 327 -0.61 -7.25 6.01
C GLY A 327 0.65 -6.69 6.63
N TYR A 328 1.62 -7.56 6.88
CA TYR A 328 2.91 -7.21 7.45
C TYR A 328 4.00 -8.18 7.01
N ILE A 329 5.25 -7.78 7.22
CA ILE A 329 6.42 -8.65 7.11
C ILE A 329 7.16 -8.61 8.44
N THR A 330 7.33 -9.78 9.03
CA THR A 330 8.22 -10.03 10.15
C THR A 330 9.63 -10.22 9.61
N ILE A 331 10.60 -9.54 10.22
CA ILE A 331 12.02 -9.67 9.89
C ILE A 331 12.70 -10.26 11.12
N GLU A 332 13.31 -11.44 10.95
CA GLU A 332 13.93 -12.20 12.04
C GLU A 332 15.25 -11.60 12.54
#